data_AF-M7MSB5-F1
#
_entry.id   AF-M7MSB5-F1
#
_cell.length_a   1.000
_cell.length_b   1.000
_cell.length_c   1.000
_cell.angle_alpha   90.00
_cell.angle_beta   90.00
_cell.angle_gamma   90.00
#
_symmetry.space_group_name_H-M   'P 1'
#
loop_
_entity.id
_entity.type
_entity.pdbx_description
1 polymer ?
#
loop_
_entity_poly.entity_id
_entity_poly.type
_entity_poly.pdbx_seq_one_letter_code
_entity_poly.pdbx_strand_id
1 'polypeptide(L)'
;MAPSIPVLPLLDIQRSVAELRLAGTWHSYHVSDAAALAAALANAAAAPHWDPVARALTVRIPRTGNPSGQVLIFSLSEFSLAFPDATLVG
;
A
#
# COMPACT_ATOMS: atom_id res chain seq x y z
N MET A 1 -16.69 12.35 0.34
CA MET A 1 -15.39 11.65 0.23
C MET A 1 -15.18 10.87 1.50
N ALA A 2 -14.87 9.57 1.42
CA ALA A 2 -14.45 8.83 2.61
C ALA A 2 -13.12 9.41 3.11
N PRO A 3 -12.90 9.51 4.44
CA PRO A 3 -11.64 10.01 4.96
C PRO A 3 -10.51 9.03 4.62
N SER A 4 -9.40 9.54 4.09
CA SER A 4 -8.18 8.76 3.90
C SER A 4 -7.58 8.39 5.26
N ILE A 5 -7.14 7.13 5.42
CA ILE A 5 -6.74 6.55 6.70
C ILE A 5 -5.20 6.51 6.76
N PRO A 6 -4.53 7.10 7.76
CA PRO A 6 -3.08 6.94 7.91
C PRO A 6 -2.74 5.49 8.24
N VAL A 7 -1.76 4.91 7.55
CA VAL A 7 -1.37 3.50 7.70
C VAL A 7 0.14 3.35 7.78
N LEU A 8 0.59 2.26 8.42
CA LEU A 8 1.98 1.80 8.37
C LEU A 8 2.01 0.51 7.54
N PRO A 9 2.33 0.58 6.24
CA PRO A 9 2.34 -0.59 5.37
C PRO A 9 3.54 -1.50 5.67
N LEU A 10 3.30 -2.81 5.66
CA LEU A 10 4.35 -3.81 5.51
C LEU A 10 4.42 -4.19 4.03
N LEU A 11 5.61 -4.24 3.45
CA LEU A 11 5.79 -4.53 2.02
C LEU A 11 6.72 -5.73 1.84
N ASP A 12 6.19 -6.78 1.23
CA ASP A 12 6.96 -7.88 0.66
C ASP A 12 7.22 -7.58 -0.81
N ILE A 13 8.45 -7.15 -1.11
CA ILE A 13 8.88 -6.80 -2.48
C ILE A 13 8.91 -8.05 -3.38
N GLN A 14 9.29 -9.21 -2.83
CA GLN A 14 9.43 -10.45 -3.61
C GLN A 14 8.07 -10.97 -4.06
N ARG A 15 7.06 -10.86 -3.20
CA ARG A 15 5.67 -11.27 -3.51
C ARG A 15 4.85 -10.14 -4.13
N SER A 16 5.38 -8.93 -4.17
CA SER A 16 4.64 -7.71 -4.56
C SER A 16 3.32 -7.56 -3.78
N VAL A 17 3.41 -7.76 -2.45
CA VAL A 17 2.26 -7.68 -1.53
C VAL A 17 2.52 -6.61 -0.48
N ALA A 18 1.56 -5.71 -0.31
CA ALA A 18 1.50 -4.76 0.79
C ALA A 18 0.42 -5.18 1.80
N GLU A 19 0.76 -5.23 3.08
CA GLU A 19 -0.19 -5.45 4.16
C GLU A 19 -0.47 -4.15 4.89
N LEU A 20 -1.75 -3.81 5.02
CA LEU A 20 -2.23 -2.60 5.68
C LEU A 20 -3.03 -2.98 6.93
N ARG A 21 -2.75 -2.31 8.05
CA ARG A 21 -3.58 -2.45 9.24
C ARG A 21 -4.73 -1.45 9.21
N LEU A 22 -5.93 -1.93 8.90
CA LEU A 22 -7.15 -1.12 8.79
C LEU A 22 -8.12 -1.51 9.92
N ALA A 23 -8.55 -0.53 10.73
CA ALA A 23 -9.46 -0.75 11.85
C ALA A 23 -9.06 -1.90 12.80
N GLY A 24 -7.76 -2.14 12.98
CA GLY A 24 -7.23 -3.19 13.85
C GLY A 24 -6.94 -4.53 13.14
N THR A 25 -7.45 -4.72 11.92
CA THR A 25 -7.30 -5.94 11.11
C THR A 25 -6.24 -5.76 10.04
N TRP A 26 -5.49 -6.82 9.72
CA TRP A 26 -4.54 -6.82 8.61
C TRP A 26 -5.23 -7.22 7.31
N HIS A 27 -5.00 -6.42 6.26
CA HIS A 27 -5.49 -6.66 4.91
C HIS A 27 -4.31 -6.71 3.95
N SER A 28 -4.27 -7.72 3.10
CA SER A 28 -3.19 -7.92 2.12
C SER A 28 -3.64 -7.46 0.73
N TYR A 29 -2.78 -6.71 0.06
CA TYR A 29 -3.04 -6.17 -1.28
C TYR A 29 -1.86 -6.43 -2.20
N HIS A 30 -2.13 -6.72 -3.46
CA HIS A 30 -1.15 -6.70 -4.53
C HIS A 30 -0.77 -5.28 -4.93
N VAL A 31 0.53 -5.10 -5.19
CA VAL A 31 1.15 -3.87 -5.68
C VAL A 31 1.68 -4.13 -7.08
N SER A 32 1.35 -3.27 -8.05
CA SER A 32 1.81 -3.45 -9.43
C SER A 32 3.30 -3.15 -9.62
N ASP A 33 3.86 -2.23 -8.82
CA ASP A 33 5.28 -1.89 -8.80
C ASP A 33 5.78 -1.79 -7.35
N ALA A 34 6.16 -2.94 -6.81
CA ALA A 34 6.62 -3.04 -5.42
C ALA A 34 7.98 -2.33 -5.20
N ALA A 35 8.83 -2.26 -6.23
CA ALA A 35 10.12 -1.57 -6.12
C ALA A 35 9.93 -0.05 -6.01
N ALA A 36 9.07 0.53 -6.86
CA ALA A 36 8.73 1.95 -6.77
C ALA A 36 8.02 2.29 -5.45
N LEU A 37 7.11 1.43 -4.99
CA LEU A 37 6.47 1.62 -3.69
C LEU A 37 7.48 1.58 -2.54
N ALA A 38 8.41 0.61 -2.54
CA ALA A 38 9.46 0.51 -1.53
C ALA A 38 10.33 1.79 -1.49
N ALA A 39 10.74 2.29 -2.66
CA ALA A 39 11.53 3.51 -2.77
C ALA A 39 10.75 4.75 -2.27
N ALA A 40 9.45 4.82 -2.53
CA ALA A 40 8.59 5.90 -2.04
C ALA A 40 8.42 5.84 -0.52
N LEU A 41 8.17 4.65 0.04
CA LEU A 41 8.00 4.44 1.48
C LEU A 41 9.28 4.75 2.26
N ALA A 42 10.45 4.35 1.74
CA ALA A 42 11.74 4.66 2.35
C ALA A 42 12.03 6.17 2.43
N ASN A 43 11.46 6.95 1.51
CA ASN A 43 11.60 8.41 1.44
C ASN A 43 10.35 9.16 1.92
N ALA A 44 9.44 8.50 2.63
CA ALA A 44 8.18 9.13 3.02
C ALA A 44 8.41 10.26 4.04
N ALA A 45 7.89 11.45 3.74
CA ALA A 45 7.94 12.61 4.64
C ALA A 45 6.84 12.58 5.72
N ALA A 46 5.85 11.71 5.58
CA ALA A 46 4.73 11.51 6.50
C ALA A 46 4.17 10.09 6.37
N ALA A 47 3.31 9.68 7.31
CA ALA A 47 2.62 8.41 7.22
C ALA A 47 1.85 8.30 5.88
N PRO A 48 1.99 7.19 5.14
CA PRO A 48 1.16 6.90 3.98
C PRO A 48 -0.33 6.90 4.34
N HIS A 49 -1.18 7.26 3.38
CA HIS A 49 -2.62 7.30 3.57
C HIS A 49 -3.32 6.35 2.61
N TRP A 50 -4.18 5.50 3.16
CA TRP A 50 -5.05 4.60 2.42
C TRP A 50 -6.37 5.28 2.06
N ASP A 51 -6.73 5.26 0.78
CA ASP A 51 -8.06 5.61 0.30
C ASP A 51 -8.83 4.31 -0.03
N PRO A 52 -9.86 3.95 0.78
CA PRO A 52 -10.63 2.73 0.55
C PRO A 52 -11.51 2.79 -0.70
N VAL A 53 -11.90 3.98 -1.17
CA VAL A 53 -12.75 4.17 -2.35
C VAL A 53 -11.90 4.02 -3.61
N ALA A 54 -10.77 4.71 -3.67
CA ALA A 54 -9.83 4.60 -4.79
C ALA A 54 -8.99 3.32 -4.77
N ARG A 55 -9.04 2.57 -3.65
CA ARG A 55 -8.15 1.43 -3.35
C ARG A 55 -6.69 1.80 -3.59
N ALA A 56 -6.28 2.95 -3.08
CA ALA A 56 -4.99 3.53 -3.39
C ALA A 56 -4.24 3.93 -2.13
N LEU A 57 -2.94 3.66 -2.13
CA LEU A 57 -2.02 4.12 -1.12
C LEU A 57 -1.32 5.39 -1.61
N THR A 58 -1.47 6.46 -0.86
CA THR A 58 -0.85 7.75 -1.13
C THR A 58 0.39 7.90 -0.27
N VAL A 59 1.54 8.15 -0.89
CA VAL A 59 2.82 8.37 -0.23
C VAL A 59 3.33 9.77 -0.58
N ARG A 60 3.63 10.58 0.43
CA ARG A 60 4.24 11.91 0.23
C ARG A 60 5.74 11.80 0.42
N ILE A 61 6.50 12.15 -0.61
CA ILE A 61 7.97 12.20 -0.58
C ILE A 61 8.46 13.66 -0.63
N PRO A 62 9.61 14.00 -0.02
CA PRO A 62 10.19 15.32 -0.17
C PRO A 62 10.67 15.52 -1.61
N ARG A 63 10.57 16.75 -2.11
CA ARG A 63 11.12 17.15 -3.41
C ARG A 63 11.89 18.45 -3.24
N THR A 64 13.14 18.48 -3.71
CA THR A 64 13.99 19.67 -3.61
C THR A 64 13.29 20.88 -4.20
N GLY A 65 13.28 22.00 -3.46
CA GLY A 65 12.63 23.24 -3.87
C GLY A 65 11.10 23.25 -3.78
N ASN A 66 10.46 22.20 -3.24
CA ASN A 66 9.02 22.18 -3.01
C ASN A 66 8.70 21.82 -1.54
N PRO A 67 8.28 22.78 -0.70
CA PRO A 67 7.97 22.53 0.71
C PRO A 67 6.75 21.61 0.90
N SER A 68 5.88 21.48 -0.10
CA SER A 68 4.74 20.55 -0.07
C SER A 68 5.11 19.12 -0.48
N GLY A 69 6.34 18.91 -0.97
CA GLY A 69 6.81 17.63 -1.48
C GLY A 69 6.11 17.19 -2.77
N GLN A 70 6.21 15.91 -3.08
CA GLN A 70 5.51 15.24 -4.17
C GLN A 70 4.63 14.13 -3.63
N VAL A 71 3.42 14.03 -4.18
CA VAL A 71 2.47 12.97 -3.84
C VAL A 71 2.55 11.88 -4.91
N LEU A 72 2.82 10.66 -4.48
CA LEU A 72 2.78 9.45 -5.29
C LEU A 72 1.57 8.63 -4.88
N ILE A 73 0.85 8.06 -5.86
CA ILE A 73 -0.36 7.28 -5.64
C ILE A 73 -0.14 5.90 -6.24
N PHE A 74 -0.33 4.86 -5.43
CA PHE A 74 -0.16 3.47 -5.81
C PHE A 74 -1.52 2.77 -5.70
N SER A 75 -2.07 2.32 -6.83
CA SER A 75 -3.28 1.49 -6.83
C SER A 75 -2.96 0.11 -6.28
N LEU A 76 -3.76 -0.34 -5.32
CA LEU A 76 -3.62 -1.62 -4.66
C LEU A 76 -4.83 -2.51 -4.97
N SER A 77 -4.57 -3.74 -5.37
CA SER A 77 -5.64 -4.72 -5.66
C SER A 77 -5.74 -5.71 -4.52
N GLU A 78 -6.93 -5.90 -3.95
CA GLU A 78 -7.12 -6.80 -2.81
C GLU A 78 -6.72 -8.24 -3.17
N PHE A 79 -5.94 -8.86 -2.29
CA PHE A 79 -5.53 -10.25 -2.45
C PHE A 79 -6.73 -11.16 -2.17
N SER A 80 -7.48 -11.49 -3.22
CA SER A 80 -8.59 -12.43 -3.13
C SER A 80 -8.07 -13.86 -3.24
N LEU A 81 -7.49 -14.42 -2.18
CA LEU A 81 -7.36 -15.89 -2.11
C LEU A 81 -8.66 -16.49 -1.60
N ALA A 82 -9.68 -16.49 -2.44
CA ALA A 82 -10.62 -17.59 -2.41
C ALA A 82 -10.01 -18.67 -3.29
N PHE A 83 -9.24 -19.58 -2.69
CA PHE A 83 -9.05 -20.91 -3.27
C PHE A 83 -10.01 -21.88 -2.59
N PRO A 84 -11.33 -21.82 -2.87
CA PRO A 84 -12.28 -22.77 -2.29
C PRO A 84 -11.94 -24.23 -2.67
N ASP A 85 -11.18 -24.43 -3.76
CA ASP A 85 -10.81 -25.75 -4.30
C ASP A 85 -9.32 -26.10 -4.15
N ALA A 86 -8.52 -25.34 -3.40
CA ALA A 86 -7.13 -25.74 -3.15
C ALA A 86 -7.10 -26.96 -2.22
N THR A 87 -6.73 -28.12 -2.76
CA THR A 87 -6.44 -29.31 -1.98
C THR A 87 -4.98 -29.26 -1.53
N LEU A 88 -4.74 -29.35 -0.22
CA LEU A 88 -3.41 -29.54 0.35
C LEU A 88 -2.86 -30.89 -0.14
N VAL A 89 -1.79 -30.86 -0.92
CA VAL A 89 -1.03 -32.07 -1.28
C VAL A 89 0.09 -32.21 -0.26
N GLY A 90 -0.06 -33.21 0.61
CA GLY A 90 0.96 -33.67 1.57
C GLY A 90 1.45 -35.07 1.22
#